data_AF-A0A945SH36-F1
#
_entry.id   AF-A0A945SH36-F1
#
_cell.length_a   1.000
_cell.length_b   1.000
_cell.length_c   1.000
_cell.angle_alpha   90.00
_cell.angle_beta   90.00
_cell.angle_gamma   90.00
#
_symmetry.space_group_name_H-M   'P 1'
#
loop_
_entity.id
_entity.type
_entity.pdbx_description
1 polymer ?
#
loop_
_entity_poly.entity_id
_entity_poly.type
_entity_poly.pdbx_seq_one_letter_code
_entity_poly.pdbx_strand_id
1 'polypeptide(L)' 'MNTVKNSPGWVAPERTTALRHVLTLPGSKSLTNRELVLSALAAGPSRLRRPLHSRDTALMVEALRSLGACITNI' A
#
# COMPACT_ATOMS: atom_id res chain seq x y z
N MET A 1 15.95 3.86 30.78
CA MET A 1 16.66 3.11 29.72
C MET A 1 15.78 1.91 29.35
N ASN A 2 14.85 2.07 28.41
CA ASN A 2 13.92 0.99 28.04
C ASN A 2 14.61 0.04 27.06
N THR A 3 14.84 -1.19 27.50
CA THR A 3 15.36 -2.28 26.70
C THR A 3 14.34 -2.66 25.62
N VAL A 4 14.69 -2.41 24.36
CA VAL A 4 13.96 -2.99 23.22
C VAL A 4 14.05 -4.51 23.38
N LYS A 5 12.90 -5.18 23.58
CA LYS A 5 12.84 -6.64 23.57
C LYS A 5 13.22 -7.10 22.15
N ASN A 6 14.34 -7.82 22.01
CA ASN A 6 14.64 -8.54 20.78
C ASN A 6 13.56 -9.61 20.59
N SER A 7 12.58 -9.33 19.74
CA SER A 7 11.63 -10.33 19.29
C SER A 7 12.40 -11.46 18.60
N PRO A 8 12.06 -12.73 18.83
CA PRO A 8 12.56 -13.80 17.98
C PRO A 8 12.10 -13.43 16.56
N GLY A 9 13.04 -13.16 15.66
CA GLY A 9 12.71 -12.68 14.31
C GLY A 9 11.71 -13.61 13.61
N TRP A 10 11.02 -13.10 12.59
CA TRP A 10 10.16 -13.95 11.77
C TRP A 10 11.00 -15.06 11.11
N VAL A 11 10.67 -16.33 11.39
CA VAL A 11 11.37 -17.49 10.84
C VAL A 11 10.83 -17.79 9.44
N ALA A 12 11.68 -17.66 8.42
CA ALA A 12 11.30 -18.00 7.06
C ALA A 12 11.15 -19.52 6.90
N PRO A 13 10.04 -20.02 6.34
CA PRO A 13 9.85 -21.45 6.15
C PRO A 13 10.82 -22.00 5.10
N GLU A 14 11.45 -23.12 5.41
CA GLU A 14 12.28 -23.85 4.48
C GLU A 14 11.45 -24.78 3.59
N ARG A 15 12.03 -25.13 2.45
CA ARG A 15 11.33 -25.80 1.37
C ARG A 15 11.96 -27.17 1.13
N THR A 16 11.18 -28.24 1.32
CA THR A 16 11.69 -29.62 1.23
C THR A 16 11.49 -30.31 -0.12
N THR A 17 10.58 -29.82 -0.99
CA THR A 17 10.22 -30.50 -2.27
C THR A 17 10.35 -29.58 -3.49
N ALA A 18 9.43 -29.48 -4.48
CA ALA A 18 9.35 -28.46 -5.57
C ALA A 18 8.12 -27.53 -5.38
N LEU A 19 8.22 -26.19 -5.57
CA LEU A 19 7.15 -25.25 -5.18
C LEU A 19 6.29 -25.04 -6.43
N ARG A 20 5.03 -25.44 -6.35
CA ARG A 20 4.07 -25.30 -7.44
C ARG A 20 2.83 -24.60 -6.92
N HIS A 21 2.82 -23.28 -7.06
CA HIS A 21 1.71 -22.44 -6.63
C HIS A 21 1.48 -21.28 -7.60
N VAL A 22 0.24 -20.83 -7.68
CA VAL A 22 -0.17 -19.58 -8.32
C VAL A 22 -0.68 -18.66 -7.22
N LEU A 23 -0.18 -17.44 -7.16
CA LEU A 23 -0.54 -16.44 -6.16
C LEU A 23 -0.98 -15.16 -6.86
N THR A 24 -2.08 -14.59 -6.39
CA THR A 24 -2.49 -13.25 -6.79
C THR A 24 -1.79 -12.24 -5.91
N LEU A 25 -1.01 -11.35 -6.51
CA LEU A 25 -0.38 -10.24 -5.81
C LEU A 25 -1.39 -9.10 -5.63
N PRO A 26 -1.25 -8.29 -4.56
CA PRO A 26 -2.04 -7.08 -4.43
C PRO A 26 -1.64 -6.03 -5.48
N GLY A 27 -2.35 -4.90 -5.48
CA GLY A 27 -2.10 -3.80 -6.42
C GLY A 27 -0.66 -3.26 -6.38
N SER A 28 -0.25 -2.58 -7.44
CA SER A 28 1.08 -1.95 -7.50
C SER A 28 1.11 -0.67 -6.67
N LYS A 29 2.01 -0.63 -5.67
CA LYS A 29 2.25 0.57 -4.86
C LYS A 29 2.53 1.81 -5.70
N SER A 30 3.51 1.71 -6.61
CA SER A 30 3.95 2.84 -7.41
C SER A 30 2.89 3.28 -8.42
N LEU A 31 2.01 2.37 -8.87
CA LEU A 31 0.89 2.74 -9.71
C LEU A 31 -0.19 3.45 -8.90
N THR A 32 -0.63 2.87 -7.77
CA THR A 32 -1.61 3.48 -6.88
C THR A 32 -1.19 4.88 -6.43
N ASN A 33 0.08 5.09 -6.07
CA ASN A 33 0.56 6.42 -5.70
C ASN A 33 0.53 7.43 -6.85
N ARG A 34 0.85 7.00 -8.08
CA ARG A 34 0.75 7.88 -9.27
C ARG A 34 -0.70 8.22 -9.59
N GLU A 35 -1.58 7.23 -9.55
CA GLU A 35 -3.02 7.42 -9.77
C GLU A 35 -3.63 8.36 -8.74
N LEU A 36 -3.21 8.27 -7.47
CA LEU A 36 -3.62 9.18 -6.40
C LEU A 36 -3.22 10.63 -6.71
N VAL A 37 -1.97 10.87 -7.10
CA VAL A 37 -1.48 12.22 -7.47
C VAL A 37 -2.23 12.76 -8.69
N LEU A 38 -2.36 11.95 -9.74
CA LEU A 38 -3.09 12.36 -10.95
C LEU A 38 -4.56 12.68 -10.66
N SER A 39 -5.19 11.90 -9.78
CA SER A 39 -6.58 12.12 -9.37
C SER A 39 -6.75 13.40 -8.55
N ALA A 40 -5.78 13.75 -7.71
CA ALA A 40 -5.79 15.00 -6.95
C ALA A 40 -5.60 16.24 -7.85
N LEU A 41 -4.95 16.08 -9.01
CA LEU A 41 -4.74 17.15 -9.99
C LEU A 41 -5.85 17.25 -11.05
N ALA A 42 -6.72 16.24 -11.14
CA ALA A 42 -7.77 16.20 -12.14
C ALA A 42 -8.82 17.30 -11.91
N ALA A 43 -9.39 17.83 -12.99
CA ALA A 43 -10.44 18.86 -12.92
C ALA A 43 -11.77 18.35 -12.32
N GLY A 44 -11.93 17.04 -12.15
CA GLY A 44 -13.15 16.41 -11.66
C GLY A 44 -12.88 15.14 -10.85
N PRO A 45 -13.93 14.54 -10.27
CA PRO A 45 -13.79 13.38 -9.40
C PRO A 45 -13.23 12.18 -10.16
N SER A 46 -12.33 11.46 -9.49
CA SER A 46 -11.70 10.25 -10.02
C SER A 46 -12.01 9.06 -9.12
N ARG A 47 -12.10 7.85 -9.72
CA ARG A 47 -12.30 6.59 -9.00
C ARG A 47 -11.16 5.62 -9.29
N LEU A 48 -10.34 5.36 -8.28
CA LEU A 48 -9.32 4.31 -8.32
C LEU A 48 -9.97 2.95 -8.08
N ARG A 49 -9.74 2.00 -8.99
CA ARG A 49 -10.29 0.64 -8.88
C ARG A 49 -9.21 -0.30 -8.37
N ARG A 50 -9.49 -1.01 -7.28
CA ARG A 50 -8.56 -1.97 -6.63
C ARG A 50 -7.19 -1.34 -6.32
N PRO A 51 -7.14 -0.16 -5.65
CA PRO A 51 -5.86 0.41 -5.23
C PRO A 51 -5.16 -0.53 -4.24
N LEU A 52 -3.83 -0.45 -4.14
CA LEU A 52 -3.11 -1.11 -3.07
C LEU A 52 -3.44 -0.44 -1.73
N HIS A 53 -3.81 -1.25 -0.73
CA HIS A 53 -3.90 -0.82 0.66
C HIS A 53 -2.62 -1.24 1.39
N SER A 54 -1.78 -0.26 1.72
CA SER A 54 -0.48 -0.45 2.35
C SER A 54 -0.15 0.78 3.19
N ARG A 55 0.91 0.70 4.01
CA ARG A 55 1.40 1.86 4.76
C ARG A 55 1.78 3.01 3.81
N ASP A 56 2.48 2.71 2.73
CA ASP A 56 2.96 3.73 1.80
C ASP A 56 1.82 4.44 1.04
N THR A 57 0.76 3.70 0.66
CA THR A 57 -0.40 4.28 0.00
C THR A 57 -1.29 5.04 0.99
N ALA A 58 -1.37 4.61 2.25
CA ALA A 58 -2.04 5.36 3.31
C ALA A 58 -1.35 6.70 3.59
N LEU A 59 -0.01 6.71 3.68
CA LEU A 59 0.77 7.94 3.84
C LEU A 59 0.60 8.89 2.66
N MET A 60 0.50 8.37 1.43
CA MET A 60 0.20 9.19 0.25
C MET A 60 -1.19 9.82 0.33
N VAL A 61 -2.22 9.05 0.74
CA VAL A 61 -3.58 9.57 0.94
C VAL A 61 -3.59 10.67 2.02
N GLU A 62 -2.91 10.46 3.14
CA GLU A 62 -2.79 11.46 4.21
C GLU A 62 -2.08 12.73 3.74
N ALA A 63 -0.97 12.58 3.00
CA ALA A 63 -0.25 13.71 2.43
C ALA A 63 -1.14 14.52 1.47
N LEU A 64 -1.85 13.86 0.55
CA LEU A 64 -2.74 14.55 -0.38
C LEU A 64 -3.91 15.24 0.33
N ARG A 65 -4.49 14.60 1.37
CA ARG A 65 -5.51 15.24 2.22
C ARG A 65 -4.96 16.47 2.94
N SER A 66 -3.72 16.44 3.42
CA SER A 66 -3.07 17.61 4.05
C SER A 66 -2.86 18.76 3.08
N LEU A 67 -2.75 18.47 1.78
CA LEU A 67 -2.66 19.45 0.70
C LEU A 67 -4.03 19.91 0.17
N GLY A 68 -5.14 19.44 0.77
CA GLY A 68 -6.50 19.87 0.44
C GLY A 68 -7.28 18.94 -0.50
N ALA A 69 -6.73 17.79 -0.90
CA ALA A 69 -7.46 16.83 -1.72
C ALA A 69 -8.55 16.12 -0.90
N CYS A 70 -9.77 16.04 -1.44
CA CYS A 70 -10.83 15.21 -0.86
C CYS A 70 -10.71 13.77 -1.36
N ILE A 71 -10.45 12.82 -0.46
CA ILE A 71 -10.32 11.40 -0.76
C ILE A 71 -11.21 10.62 0.19
N THR A 72 -12.14 9.83 -0.35
CA THR A 72 -13.06 8.97 0.43
C THR A 72 -12.89 7.51 0.03
N ASN A 73 -13.21 6.61 0.97
CA ASN A 73 -13.43 5.21 0.64
C ASN A 73 -14.92 5.05 0.34
N ILE A 74 -15.23 4.45 -0.80
CA ILE A 74 -16.59 4.10 -1.27
C ILE A 74 -16.74 2.60 -1.37
#